data_AF-A0A8T4TE28-F1
#
_entry.id   AF-A0A8T4TE28-F1
#
_cell.length_a   1.000
_cell.length_b   1.000
_cell.length_c   1.000
_cell.angle_alpha   90.00
_cell.angle_beta   90.00
_cell.angle_gamma   90.00
#
_symmetry.space_group_name_H-M   'P 1'
#
loop_
_entity.id
_entity.type
_entity.pdbx_description
1 polymer ?
#
loop_
_entity_poly.entity_id
_entity_poly.type
_entity_poly.pdbx_seq_one_letter_code
_entity_poly.pdbx_strand_id
1 'polypeptide(L)'
;MKKIKETYLPLLNRTEVVYEIDHARQPTPKKEFIKSQIAAELKTSEELIDLHKVITNFGTSKTKVIAEVYNAKEDLQRLIRKGKKEKAKEKTKEDGKKEEKK
;
A
#
# COMPACT_ATOMS: atom_id res chain seq x y z
N MET A 1 9.44 13.26 2.34
CA MET A 1 9.63 11.79 2.47
C MET A 1 11.03 11.48 1.99
N LYS A 2 11.76 10.57 2.66
CA LYS A 2 13.13 10.20 2.27
C LYS A 2 13.15 8.70 1.95
N LYS A 3 13.60 8.34 0.75
CA LYS A 3 13.84 6.94 0.38
C LYS A 3 15.09 6.46 1.11
N ILE A 4 14.95 5.43 1.95
CA ILE A 4 16.06 4.82 2.70
C ILE A 4 16.66 3.69 1.89
N LYS A 5 15.81 2.81 1.34
CA LYS A 5 16.24 1.58 0.71
C LYS A 5 15.28 1.18 -0.40
N GLU A 6 15.84 0.63 -1.46
CA GLU A 6 15.12 -0.07 -2.51
C GLU A 6 15.76 -1.44 -2.69
N THR A 7 14.95 -2.48 -2.79
CA THR A 7 15.43 -3.85 -3.00
C THR A 7 14.49 -4.54 -3.96
N TYR A 8 15.04 -4.95 -5.09
CA TYR A 8 14.33 -5.72 -6.08
C TYR A 8 14.34 -7.21 -5.70
N LEU A 9 13.17 -7.83 -5.64
CA LEU A 9 12.97 -9.24 -5.32
C LEU A 9 12.57 -9.99 -6.60
N PRO A 10 13.54 -10.53 -7.37
CA PRO A 10 13.27 -11.18 -8.65
C PRO A 10 12.35 -12.41 -8.51
N LEU A 11 12.41 -13.13 -7.39
CA LEU A 11 11.56 -14.30 -7.14
C LEU A 11 10.07 -13.95 -7.02
N LEU A 12 9.77 -12.74 -6.55
CA LEU A 12 8.40 -12.28 -6.28
C LEU A 12 7.96 -11.19 -7.24
N ASN A 13 8.78 -10.86 -8.27
CA ASN A 13 8.54 -9.78 -9.23
C ASN A 13 8.05 -8.48 -8.59
N ARG A 14 8.61 -8.16 -7.42
CA ARG A 14 8.23 -6.99 -6.62
C ARG A 14 9.46 -6.21 -6.17
N THR A 15 9.27 -4.92 -5.97
CA THR A 15 10.28 -4.03 -5.43
C THR A 15 9.86 -3.61 -4.03
N GLU A 16 10.67 -3.94 -3.03
CA GLU A 16 10.49 -3.44 -1.67
C GLU A 16 11.15 -2.07 -1.56
N VAL A 17 10.37 -1.08 -1.15
CA VAL A 17 10.82 0.29 -0.95
C VAL A 17 10.57 0.71 0.49
N VAL A 18 11.61 1.23 1.13
CA VAL A 18 11.57 1.70 2.51
C VAL A 18 11.69 3.21 2.51
N TYR A 19 10.69 3.85 3.11
CA TYR A 19 10.58 5.29 3.22
C TYR A 19 10.59 5.75 4.67
N GLU A 20 11.24 6.87 4.92
CA GLU A 20 11.13 7.63 6.17
C GLU A 20 10.31 8.89 5.91
N ILE A 21 9.27 9.09 6.71
CA ILE A 21 8.49 10.32 6.72
C ILE A 21 8.78 11.01 8.04
N ASP A 22 9.28 12.24 7.96
CA ASP A 22 9.37 13.13 9.11
C ASP A 22 8.13 14.05 9.11
N HIS A 23 7.43 14.10 10.23
CA HIS A 23 6.21 14.90 10.46
C HIS A 23 6.35 15.68 11.77
N ALA A 24 7.48 16.37 11.97
CA ALA A 24 7.81 17.16 13.16
C ALA A 24 6.65 17.97 13.78
N ARG A 25 5.69 18.46 12.98
CA ARG A 25 4.53 19.25 13.44
C ARG A 25 3.18 18.75 12.92
N GLN A 26 3.14 17.54 12.33
CA GLN A 26 1.93 17.01 11.72
C GLN A 26 1.51 15.70 12.40
N PRO A 27 0.20 15.39 12.42
CA PRO A 27 -0.27 14.10 12.91
C PRO A 27 0.34 12.95 12.08
N THR A 28 0.42 11.76 12.67
CA THR A 28 0.89 10.55 11.99
C THR A 28 0.14 10.39 10.66
N PRO A 29 0.86 10.37 9.52
CA PRO A 29 0.22 10.37 8.21
C PRO A 29 -0.66 9.12 8.04
N LYS A 30 -1.86 9.32 7.49
CA LYS A 30 -2.80 8.23 7.20
C LYS A 30 -2.24 7.36 6.06
N LYS A 31 -2.56 6.06 6.09
CA LYS A 31 -2.13 5.09 5.07
C LYS A 31 -2.44 5.54 3.64
N GLU A 32 -3.61 6.12 3.41
CA GLU A 32 -4.05 6.61 2.09
C GLU A 32 -3.13 7.72 1.55
N PHE A 33 -2.78 8.68 2.41
CA PHE A 33 -1.88 9.78 2.03
C PHE A 33 -0.47 9.27 1.73
N ILE A 34 0.04 8.35 2.55
CA ILE A 34 1.33 7.69 2.33
C ILE A 34 1.34 6.96 0.98
N LYS A 35 0.24 6.25 0.66
CA LYS A 35 0.11 5.52 -0.60
C LYS A 35 0.18 6.44 -1.82
N SER A 36 -0.58 7.53 -1.78
CA SER A 36 -0.60 8.53 -2.86
C SER A 36 0.76 9.20 -3.06
N GLN A 37 1.48 9.53 -1.97
CA GLN A 37 2.83 10.09 -2.04
C GLN A 37 3.84 9.12 -2.67
N ILE A 38 3.82 7.85 -2.26
CA ILE A 38 4.69 6.80 -2.83
C ILE A 38 4.36 6.58 -4.31
N ALA A 39 3.07 6.55 -4.67
CA ALA A 39 2.62 6.41 -6.05
C ALA A 39 3.11 7.55 -6.94
N ALA A 40 3.03 8.79 -6.45
CA ALA A 40 3.53 9.97 -7.16
C ALA A 40 5.05 9.93 -7.34
N GLU A 41 5.79 9.48 -6.32
CA GLU A 41 7.26 9.41 -6.38
C GLU A 41 7.76 8.31 -7.33
N LEU A 42 7.12 7.13 -7.29
CA LEU A 42 7.46 5.98 -8.14
C LEU A 42 6.77 6.00 -9.51
N LYS A 43 5.93 7.01 -9.80
CA LYS A 43 5.11 7.10 -11.03
C LYS A 43 4.36 5.81 -11.35
N THR A 44 3.85 5.14 -10.32
CA THR A 44 3.14 3.87 -10.42
C THR A 44 1.73 4.01 -9.86
N SER A 45 0.79 3.21 -10.36
CA SER A 45 -0.58 3.20 -9.89
C SER A 45 -0.68 2.77 -8.42
N GLU A 46 -1.51 3.46 -7.64
CA GLU A 46 -1.81 3.11 -6.24
C GLU A 46 -2.35 1.67 -6.08
N GLU A 47 -2.89 1.09 -7.15
CA GLU A 47 -3.39 -0.28 -7.17
C GLU A 47 -2.27 -1.34 -7.14
N LEU A 48 -1.05 -0.98 -7.55
CA LEU A 48 0.12 -1.87 -7.63
C LEU A 48 1.03 -1.76 -6.40
N ILE A 49 0.71 -0.84 -5.49
CA ILE A 49 1.49 -0.58 -4.28
C ILE A 49 0.73 -1.16 -3.09
N ASP A 50 1.39 -2.00 -2.31
CA ASP A 50 0.90 -2.47 -1.02
C ASP A 50 1.71 -1.87 0.13
N LEU A 51 1.02 -1.49 1.20
CA LEU A 51 1.63 -0.99 2.42
C LEU A 51 1.76 -2.14 3.42
N HIS A 52 2.89 -2.86 3.35
CA HIS A 52 3.13 -4.00 4.21
C HIS A 52 3.23 -3.62 5.69
N LYS A 53 3.99 -2.57 6.03
CA LYS A 53 4.14 -2.14 7.42
C LYS A 53 4.38 -0.65 7.56
N VAL A 54 3.69 -0.05 8.52
CA VAL A 54 3.89 1.35 8.95
C VAL A 54 4.32 1.30 10.40
N ILE A 55 5.56 1.72 10.67
CA ILE A 55 6.18 1.74 11.99
C ILE A 55 6.33 3.19 12.41
N THR A 56 5.56 3.59 13.40
CA THR A 56 5.63 4.94 13.98
C THR A 56 6.32 4.82 15.34
N ASN A 57 7.45 5.50 15.52
CA ASN A 57 8.15 5.49 16.80
C ASN A 57 7.55 6.54 17.73
N PHE A 58 6.92 6.10 18.83
CA PHE A 58 6.30 7.01 19.79
C PHE A 58 7.35 7.92 20.44
N GLY A 59 7.08 9.23 20.49
CA GLY A 59 8.01 10.25 20.99
C GLY A 59 8.97 10.84 19.95
N THR A 60 9.03 10.29 18.74
CA THR A 60 9.72 10.89 17.60
C THR A 60 8.73 11.10 16.47
N SER A 61 8.77 12.25 15.80
CA SER A 61 7.90 12.53 14.66
C SER A 61 8.34 11.83 13.37
N LYS A 62 8.91 10.62 13.49
CA LYS A 62 9.42 9.81 12.39
C LYS A 62 8.56 8.57 12.23
N THR A 63 8.06 8.36 11.02
CA THR A 63 7.40 7.11 10.62
C THR A 63 8.24 6.45 9.54
N LYS A 64 8.56 5.18 9.77
CA LYS A 64 9.15 4.31 8.77
C LYS A 64 8.03 3.52 8.08
N VAL A 65 8.00 3.61 6.77
CA VAL A 65 7.04 2.92 5.91
C VAL A 65 7.79 1.92 5.07
N ILE A 66 7.28 0.69 5.04
CA ILE A 66 7.73 -0.37 4.15
C ILE A 66 6.59 -0.62 3.17
N ALA A 67 6.84 -0.33 1.90
CA ALA A 67 5.89 -0.54 0.82
C ALA A 67 6.46 -1.54 -0.20
N GLU A 68 5.58 -2.32 -0.80
CA GLU A 68 5.90 -3.33 -1.78
C GLU A 68 5.23 -2.93 -3.09
N VAL A 69 6.03 -2.72 -4.13
CA VAL A 69 5.57 -2.31 -5.46
C VAL A 69 5.60 -3.53 -6.36
N TYR A 70 4.44 -3.91 -6.90
CA TYR A 70 4.27 -5.07 -7.76
C TYR A 70 4.23 -4.65 -9.22
N ASN A 71 4.80 -5.46 -10.10
CA ASN A 71 4.74 -5.21 -11.54
C ASN A 71 3.38 -5.60 -12.15
N ALA A 72 2.70 -6.59 -11.57
CA ALA A 72 1.41 -7.10 -12.05
C ALA A 72 0.36 -7.14 -10.95
N LYS A 73 -0.91 -6.90 -11.32
CA LYS A 73 -2.06 -6.99 -10.40
C LYS A 73 -2.32 -8.42 -9.94
N GLU A 74 -1.98 -9.41 -10.76
CA GLU A 74 -2.15 -10.84 -10.43
C GLU A 74 -1.23 -11.26 -9.27
N ASP A 75 0.04 -10.84 -9.30
CA ASP A 75 0.98 -11.07 -8.20
C ASP A 75 0.48 -10.42 -6.92
N LEU A 76 -0.03 -9.20 -7.00
CA LEU A 76 -0.60 -8.49 -5.87
C LEU A 76 -1.81 -9.24 -5.27
N GLN A 77 -2.75 -9.70 -6.11
CA GLN A 77 -3.90 -10.47 -5.64
C GLN A 77 -3.54 -11.84 -5.04
N ARG A 78 -2.45 -12.45 -5.53
CA ARG A 78 -1.99 -13.77 -5.08
C ARG A 78 -1.18 -13.69 -3.79
N LEU A 79 -0.35 -12.65 -3.63
CA LEU A 79 0.53 -12.48 -2.46
C LEU A 79 -0.15 -11.77 -1.30
N ILE A 80 -1.05 -10.81 -1.56
CA ILE A 80 -1.79 -10.15 -0.49
C ILE A 80 -2.71 -11.18 0.16
N ARG A 81 -2.39 -11.54 1.40
CA ARG A 81 -3.27 -12.36 2.23
C ARG A 81 -4.50 -11.52 2.56
N LYS A 82 -5.53 -11.61 1.71
CA LYS A 82 -6.82 -10.90 1.87
C LYS A 82 -7.27 -10.96 3.33
N GLY A 83 -7.07 -9.87 4.07
CA GLY A 83 -7.56 -9.73 5.43
C GLY A 83 -9.09 -9.76 5.42
N LYS A 84 -9.71 -10.20 6.52
CA LYS A 84 -11.17 -10.34 6.63
C LYS A 84 -11.98 -9.10 6.18
N LYS A 85 -11.39 -7.89 6.19
CA LYS A 85 -12.02 -6.63 5.78
C LYS A 85 -12.22 -6.47 4.27
N GLU A 86 -11.33 -7.00 3.42
CA GLU A 86 -11.50 -6.93 1.95
C GLU A 86 -12.50 -7.96 1.43
N LYS A 87 -12.60 -9.12 2.09
CA LYS A 87 -13.63 -10.12 1.79
C LYS A 87 -15.06 -9.58 1.99
N ALA A 88 -15.24 -8.55 2.82
CA ALA A 88 -16.54 -7.91 3.02
C ALA A 88 -16.90 -6.94 1.89
N LYS A 89 -15.92 -6.20 1.33
CA LYS A 89 -16.16 -5.25 0.22
C LYS A 89 -16.37 -5.94 -1.12
N GLU A 90 -15.70 -7.06 -1.38
CA GLU A 90 -15.88 -7.83 -2.63
C GLU A 90 -17.26 -8.49 -2.69
N LYS A 91 -17.77 -8.98 -1.54
CA LYS A 91 -19.13 -9.52 -1.42
C LYS A 91 -20.24 -8.49 -1.67
N THR A 92 -20.01 -7.21 -1.36
CA THR A 92 -21.01 -6.15 -1.63
C THR A 92 -21.00 -5.67 -3.08
N LYS A 93 -19.89 -5.83 -3.82
CA LYS A 93 -19.83 -5.41 -5.23
C LYS A 93 -20.34 -6.45 -6.23
N GLU A 94 -20.36 -7.73 -5.86
CA GLU A 94 -20.94 -8.79 -6.71
C GLU A 94 -22.48 -8.85 -6.62
N ASP A 95 -23.07 -8.42 -5.50
CA ASP A 95 -24.54 -8.43 -5.32
C ASP A 95 -25.22 -7.25 -6.04
N GLY A 96 -24.56 -6.08 -6.12
CA GLY A 96 -25.13 -4.88 -6.75
C GLY A 96 -25.20 -4.89 -8.29
N LYS A 97 -24.67 -5.92 -8.97
CA LYS A 97 -24.71 -6.00 -10.45
C LYS A 97 -25.71 -7.01 -11.01
N LYS A 98 -26.47 -7.70 -10.14
CA LYS A 98 -27.52 -8.65 -10.55
C LYS A 98 -28.95 -8.12 -10.46
N GLU A 99 -29.15 -6.89 -9.97
CA GLU A 99 -30.49 -6.32 -9.72
C GLU A 99 -30.96 -5.23 -10.72
N GLU A 100 -30.35 -5.12 -11.91
CA GLU A 100 -30.80 -4.21 -12.98
C GLU A 100 -31.13 -4.91 -14.32
N LYS A 101 -31.44 -6.21 -14.29
CA LYS A 101 -32.09 -6.90 -15.41
C LYS A 101 -33.17 -7.85 -14.92
N LYS A 102 -34.34 -7.31 -14.60
CA LYS A 102 -35.59 -8.06 -14.71
C LYS A 102 -36.75 -7.13 -15.05
#